data_AF-A0A661VW06-F1
#
_entry.id   AF-A0A661VW06-F1
#
_cell.length_a   1.000
_cell.length_b   1.000
_cell.length_c   1.000
_cell.angle_alpha   90.00
_cell.angle_beta   90.00
_cell.angle_gamma   90.00
#
_symmetry.space_group_name_H-M   'P 1'
#
loop_
_entity.id
_entity.type
_entity.pdbx_description
1 polymer ?
#
loop_
_entity_poly.entity_id
_entity_poly.type
_entity_poly.pdbx_seq_one_letter_code
_entity_poly.pdbx_strand_id
1 'polypeptide(L)'
;MEEIERHPMDELLRTERLPHIWCPGCGLGTALSCFVSALMRSGLDLNKVAIVSGIGCTGRVAGYLRLDGFHTTHGRAIPFATGLKLANPDLKVVVFSGDGDLVAIGGNHLIHAARRNMDMTVICVNNFNYGMTGGQVGPTTPTEARTSTSPRGNLEHPFNIPNLVFAAGATYVARWTVLHARRLERSIYKALLKPGFSVVEIISPCPTLYVRFNRKRLEGGDALKYYQEHSVIRHDAKPWEVDIELGGEIICGEFVDIERPTFQNRLQEMYGELRPCEDLGLLHRPSAEVATSFEVEIELREEKPVAAPTRVKPLAVGGAGRVEVRLGGFGGQGIILSGKIVGKAAALYDGREVTLTQSYGPESRGGACSTALIISDEAIPYPHVTRPAVMALMSQEAYTTYHSQLTEGGLLLIDADLVEPDPSADQHVVPIPATRIAEQELGRRIVANIVMLGALTALSDVVSEEAMRKSILESVPKGTEELNMKAFQRGYEYAKRMLAGESA
;
A
#
# COMPACT_ATOMS: atom_id res chain seq x y z
N MET A 1 -23.64 -17.13 -31.12
CA MET A 1 -22.85 -16.17 -30.31
C MET A 1 -21.69 -16.98 -29.78
N GLU A 2 -20.51 -16.85 -30.36
CA GLU A 2 -19.30 -17.35 -29.70
C GLU A 2 -19.23 -16.70 -28.32
N GLU A 3 -19.17 -17.52 -27.28
CA GLU A 3 -18.83 -17.04 -25.95
C GLU A 3 -17.45 -16.40 -26.04
N ILE A 4 -17.40 -15.08 -25.85
CA ILE A 4 -16.14 -14.40 -25.57
C ILE A 4 -15.74 -14.85 -24.16
N GLU A 5 -15.15 -16.04 -24.04
CA GLU A 5 -14.67 -16.60 -22.77
C GLU A 5 -13.54 -15.76 -22.17
N ARG A 6 -12.92 -14.88 -22.96
CA ARG A 6 -11.74 -14.10 -22.57
C ARG A 6 -11.77 -12.69 -23.13
N HIS A 7 -11.63 -11.69 -22.25
CA HIS A 7 -11.59 -10.29 -22.65
C HIS A 7 -10.21 -9.98 -23.30
N PRO A 8 -10.12 -9.14 -24.35
CA PRO A 8 -8.85 -8.90 -25.05
C PRO A 8 -7.69 -8.41 -24.15
N MET A 9 -7.99 -7.74 -23.04
CA MET A 9 -6.99 -7.28 -22.08
C MET A 9 -6.50 -8.36 -21.10
N ASP A 10 -7.13 -9.55 -21.05
CA ASP A 10 -6.77 -10.63 -20.12
C ASP A 10 -5.40 -11.25 -20.42
N GLU A 11 -4.81 -10.95 -21.57
CA GLU A 11 -3.43 -11.33 -21.90
C GLU A 11 -2.42 -10.53 -21.06
N LEU A 12 -2.71 -9.24 -20.83
CA LEU A 12 -1.85 -8.32 -20.10
C LEU A 12 -2.26 -8.12 -18.64
N LEU A 13 -3.47 -8.54 -18.23
CA LEU A 13 -3.95 -8.43 -16.86
C LEU A 13 -3.71 -9.71 -16.07
N ARG A 14 -3.31 -9.56 -14.81
CA ARG A 14 -3.27 -10.63 -13.81
C ARG A 14 -4.69 -10.88 -13.29
N THR A 15 -5.47 -11.64 -14.03
CA THR A 15 -6.88 -11.95 -13.72
C THR A 15 -7.04 -12.59 -12.34
N GLU A 16 -6.04 -13.35 -11.89
CA GLU A 16 -5.98 -13.95 -10.55
C GLU A 16 -5.89 -12.94 -9.40
N ARG A 17 -5.62 -11.66 -9.70
CA ARG A 17 -5.61 -10.55 -8.73
C ARG A 17 -6.79 -9.61 -8.89
N LEU A 18 -7.75 -9.95 -9.75
CA LEU A 18 -9.02 -9.24 -9.87
C LEU A 18 -10.08 -9.88 -8.96
N PRO A 19 -11.02 -9.09 -8.40
CA PRO A 19 -11.20 -7.65 -8.60
C PRO A 19 -10.08 -6.81 -7.97
N HIS A 20 -9.75 -5.69 -8.59
CA HIS A 20 -8.77 -4.76 -8.04
C HIS A 20 -9.25 -4.14 -6.71
N ILE A 21 -8.33 -3.66 -5.88
CA ILE A 21 -8.66 -3.11 -4.55
C ILE A 21 -9.25 -1.69 -4.59
N TRP A 22 -9.29 -1.05 -5.77
CA TRP A 22 -9.71 0.34 -5.90
C TRP A 22 -11.21 0.51 -5.64
N CYS A 23 -11.57 1.65 -5.03
CA CYS A 23 -12.94 1.95 -4.64
C CYS A 23 -13.88 2.04 -5.86
N PRO A 24 -15.15 1.64 -5.74
CA PRO A 24 -16.16 1.90 -6.76
C PRO A 24 -16.22 3.40 -7.12
N GLY A 25 -16.23 3.70 -8.42
CA GLY A 25 -16.20 5.08 -8.93
C GLY A 25 -14.81 5.73 -8.97
N CYS A 26 -13.75 5.04 -8.55
CA CYS A 26 -12.38 5.53 -8.74
C CYS A 26 -11.96 5.38 -10.22
N GLY A 27 -11.29 6.41 -10.77
CA GLY A 27 -10.86 6.41 -12.16
C GLY A 27 -9.61 5.57 -12.47
N LEU A 28 -9.01 4.92 -11.46
CA LEU A 28 -7.80 4.10 -11.65
C LEU A 28 -8.01 2.91 -12.57
N GLY A 29 -9.20 2.28 -12.53
CA GLY A 29 -9.56 1.22 -13.47
C GLY A 29 -9.53 1.71 -14.92
N THR A 30 -10.14 2.87 -15.19
CA THR A 30 -10.13 3.49 -16.52
C THR A 30 -8.73 3.87 -16.97
N ALA A 31 -7.92 4.44 -16.08
CA ALA A 31 -6.52 4.78 -16.37
C ALA A 31 -5.71 3.51 -16.74
N LEU A 32 -5.88 2.42 -15.98
CA LEU A 32 -5.27 1.14 -16.28
C LEU A 32 -5.73 0.59 -17.64
N SER A 33 -7.04 0.61 -17.93
CA SER A 33 -7.57 0.13 -19.21
C SER A 33 -7.05 0.96 -20.40
N CYS A 34 -6.97 2.28 -20.27
CA CYS A 34 -6.39 3.14 -21.31
C CYS A 34 -4.90 2.83 -21.53
N PHE A 35 -4.16 2.58 -20.45
CA PHE A 35 -2.76 2.18 -20.53
C PHE A 35 -2.57 0.83 -21.21
N VAL A 36 -3.33 -0.20 -20.80
CA VAL A 36 -3.28 -1.53 -21.42
C VAL A 36 -3.63 -1.46 -22.90
N SER A 37 -4.70 -0.73 -23.25
CA SER A 37 -5.08 -0.52 -24.65
C SER A 37 -3.97 0.15 -25.46
N ALA A 38 -3.36 1.21 -24.93
CA ALA A 38 -2.27 1.91 -25.60
C ALA A 38 -1.05 0.99 -25.79
N LEU A 39 -0.74 0.16 -24.79
CA LEU A 39 0.37 -0.78 -24.83
C LEU A 39 0.14 -1.87 -25.88
N MET A 40 -1.05 -2.47 -25.93
CA MET A 40 -1.40 -3.47 -26.95
C MET A 40 -1.30 -2.91 -28.37
N ARG A 41 -1.65 -1.63 -28.56
CA ARG A 41 -1.59 -0.96 -29.86
C ARG A 41 -0.19 -0.50 -30.25
N SER A 42 0.70 -0.31 -29.27
CA SER A 42 2.04 0.24 -29.50
C SER A 42 2.94 -0.63 -30.37
N GLY A 43 2.66 -1.94 -30.46
CA GLY A 43 3.52 -2.91 -31.14
C GLY A 43 4.86 -3.13 -30.41
N LEU A 44 5.02 -2.62 -29.19
CA LEU A 44 6.20 -2.87 -28.36
C LEU A 44 6.29 -4.35 -28.00
N ASP A 45 7.52 -4.89 -28.01
CA ASP A 45 7.79 -6.20 -27.43
C ASP A 45 7.54 -6.13 -25.92
N LEU A 46 6.49 -6.80 -25.47
CA LEU A 46 6.05 -6.78 -24.07
C LEU A 46 7.10 -7.34 -23.11
N ASN A 47 8.00 -8.20 -23.58
CA ASN A 47 9.13 -8.70 -22.78
C ASN A 47 10.21 -7.62 -22.54
N LYS A 48 10.17 -6.52 -23.28
CA LYS A 48 11.04 -5.36 -23.10
C LYS A 48 10.33 -4.17 -22.44
N VAL A 49 9.14 -4.38 -21.86
CA VAL A 49 8.39 -3.33 -21.16
C VAL A 49 8.42 -3.58 -19.66
N ALA A 50 8.95 -2.62 -18.91
CA ALA A 50 9.01 -2.66 -17.45
C ALA A 50 8.15 -1.57 -16.84
N ILE A 51 7.33 -1.95 -15.85
CA ILE A 51 6.48 -1.05 -15.08
C ILE A 51 7.11 -0.82 -13.72
N VAL A 52 7.35 0.44 -13.38
CA VAL A 52 7.84 0.85 -12.07
C VAL A 52 6.78 1.73 -11.40
N SER A 53 6.45 1.43 -10.16
CA SER A 53 5.49 2.21 -9.40
C SER A 53 6.03 2.54 -8.02
N GLY A 54 5.53 3.64 -7.44
CA GLY A 54 5.81 4.00 -6.05
C GLY A 54 4.70 3.51 -5.14
N ILE A 55 4.49 4.19 -4.01
CA ILE A 55 3.49 3.80 -3.00
C ILE A 55 2.23 4.66 -3.14
N GLY A 56 1.07 4.00 -3.13
CA GLY A 56 -0.25 4.64 -3.16
C GLY A 56 -1.28 3.78 -3.86
N CYS A 57 -2.53 4.26 -3.96
CA CYS A 57 -3.60 3.55 -4.67
C CYS A 57 -3.17 3.24 -6.11
N THR A 58 -2.62 4.26 -6.80
CA THR A 58 -2.06 4.14 -8.15
C THR A 58 -0.89 3.16 -8.21
N GLY A 59 -0.05 3.11 -7.17
CA GLY A 59 1.14 2.26 -7.12
C GLY A 59 0.86 0.76 -7.31
N ARG A 60 -0.37 0.32 -6.98
CA ARG A 60 -0.81 -1.08 -7.14
C ARG A 60 -0.90 -1.53 -8.60
N VAL A 61 -0.87 -0.62 -9.58
CA VAL A 61 -0.89 -0.95 -11.03
C VAL A 61 0.17 -1.98 -11.40
N ALA A 62 1.40 -1.88 -10.89
CA ALA A 62 2.47 -2.85 -11.16
C ALA A 62 2.10 -4.28 -10.75
N GLY A 63 1.21 -4.42 -9.76
CA GLY A 63 0.70 -5.71 -9.31
C GLY A 63 -0.36 -6.33 -10.23
N TYR A 64 -1.01 -5.56 -11.10
CA TYR A 64 -2.14 -6.01 -11.93
C TYR A 64 -1.75 -6.35 -13.37
N LEU A 65 -0.52 -6.05 -13.79
CA LEU A 65 -0.05 -6.27 -15.16
C LEU A 65 0.85 -7.50 -15.27
N ARG A 66 0.69 -8.28 -16.33
CA ARG A 66 1.56 -9.40 -16.74
C ARG A 66 2.80 -8.87 -17.49
N LEU A 67 3.53 -8.00 -16.81
CA LEU A 67 4.80 -7.41 -17.24
C LEU A 67 5.79 -7.53 -16.07
N ASP A 68 7.06 -7.24 -16.34
CA ASP A 68 8.04 -7.00 -15.28
C ASP A 68 7.62 -5.75 -14.49
N GLY A 69 7.22 -5.98 -13.24
CA GLY A 69 6.58 -4.98 -12.39
C GLY A 69 7.33 -4.78 -11.09
N PHE A 70 7.79 -3.55 -10.86
CA PHE A 70 8.53 -3.15 -9.66
C PHE A 70 7.69 -2.17 -8.84
N HIS A 71 7.18 -2.62 -7.69
CA HIS A 71 6.52 -1.76 -6.71
C HIS A 71 7.54 -1.33 -5.67
N THR A 72 8.00 -0.09 -5.78
CA THR A 72 9.16 0.46 -5.07
C THR A 72 8.74 1.30 -3.85
N THR A 73 9.72 1.85 -3.12
CA THR A 73 9.47 2.75 -1.99
C THR A 73 8.88 4.09 -2.44
N HIS A 74 8.15 4.75 -1.52
CA HIS A 74 7.42 5.99 -1.80
C HIS A 74 8.34 7.09 -2.36
N GLY A 75 7.97 7.63 -3.52
CA GLY A 75 8.69 8.66 -4.27
C GLY A 75 10.05 8.22 -4.80
N ARG A 76 10.32 6.91 -4.93
CA ARG A 76 11.58 6.38 -5.49
C ARG A 76 11.39 5.57 -6.78
N ALA A 77 10.19 5.60 -7.36
CA ALA A 77 9.92 4.98 -8.65
C ALA A 77 10.82 5.52 -9.77
N ILE A 78 11.01 6.85 -9.85
CA ILE A 78 11.84 7.49 -10.88
C ILE A 78 13.34 7.16 -10.74
N PRO A 79 13.96 7.23 -9.55
CA PRO A 79 15.33 6.76 -9.34
C PRO A 79 15.53 5.29 -9.72
N PHE A 80 14.61 4.42 -9.31
CA PHE A 80 14.67 3.00 -9.66
C PHE A 80 14.55 2.78 -11.17
N ALA A 81 13.57 3.43 -11.81
CA ALA A 81 13.38 3.42 -13.25
C ALA A 81 14.59 3.96 -14.02
N THR A 82 15.27 4.97 -13.47
CA THR A 82 16.52 5.51 -14.04
C THR A 82 17.61 4.45 -14.01
N GLY A 83 17.81 3.78 -12.87
CA GLY A 83 18.77 2.68 -12.76
C GLY A 83 18.47 1.56 -13.75
N LEU A 84 17.20 1.16 -13.86
CA LEU A 84 16.75 0.12 -14.79
C LEU A 84 17.05 0.48 -16.24
N LYS A 85 16.71 1.70 -16.67
CA LYS A 85 16.94 2.17 -18.03
C LYS A 85 18.43 2.33 -18.35
N LEU A 86 19.26 2.69 -17.38
CA LEU A 86 20.71 2.78 -17.56
C LEU A 86 21.37 1.39 -17.61
N ALA A 87 20.89 0.44 -16.81
CA ALA A 87 21.39 -0.92 -16.81
C ALA A 87 21.03 -1.68 -18.09
N ASN A 88 19.84 -1.43 -18.65
CA ASN A 88 19.38 -1.99 -19.91
C ASN A 88 18.69 -0.91 -20.78
N PRO A 89 19.45 -0.25 -21.67
CA PRO A 89 18.92 0.82 -22.54
C PRO A 89 17.81 0.39 -23.50
N ASP A 90 17.70 -0.90 -23.82
CA ASP A 90 16.66 -1.45 -24.71
C ASP A 90 15.26 -1.46 -24.08
N LEU A 91 15.17 -1.39 -22.75
CA LEU A 91 13.89 -1.48 -22.06
C LEU A 91 13.04 -0.22 -22.30
N LYS A 92 11.76 -0.42 -22.58
CA LYS A 92 10.75 0.63 -22.40
C LYS A 92 10.35 0.66 -20.93
N VAL A 93 10.83 1.68 -20.22
CA VAL A 93 10.52 1.86 -18.80
C VAL A 93 9.36 2.84 -18.65
N VAL A 94 8.32 2.41 -17.95
CA VAL A 94 7.12 3.20 -17.66
C VAL A 94 6.97 3.34 -16.15
N VAL A 95 6.95 4.58 -15.66
CA VAL A 95 6.61 4.89 -14.28
C VAL A 95 5.12 5.15 -14.18
N PHE A 96 4.40 4.43 -13.33
CA PHE A 96 2.95 4.61 -13.13
C PHE A 96 2.67 4.82 -11.65
N SER A 97 2.38 6.07 -11.25
CA SER A 97 2.24 6.44 -9.84
C SER A 97 1.32 7.64 -9.60
N GLY A 98 1.06 7.96 -8.34
CA GLY A 98 0.20 9.06 -7.93
C GLY A 98 0.92 10.41 -7.88
N ASP A 99 0.15 11.49 -7.94
CA ASP A 99 0.61 12.88 -7.70
C ASP A 99 1.45 13.04 -6.42
N GLY A 100 1.00 12.51 -5.28
CA GLY A 100 1.75 12.58 -4.03
C GLY A 100 3.10 11.87 -4.06
N ASP A 101 3.14 10.72 -4.70
CA ASP A 101 4.36 9.93 -4.85
C ASP A 101 5.36 10.64 -5.78
N LEU A 102 4.90 11.19 -6.90
CA LEU A 102 5.75 11.75 -7.94
C LEU A 102 6.13 13.22 -7.71
N VAL A 103 5.23 14.03 -7.16
CA VAL A 103 5.36 15.50 -7.13
C VAL A 103 5.70 16.02 -5.73
N ALA A 104 5.32 15.31 -4.66
CA ALA A 104 5.77 15.66 -3.31
C ALA A 104 7.12 15.00 -2.98
N ILE A 105 7.13 13.83 -2.32
CA ILE A 105 8.37 13.17 -1.89
C ILE A 105 9.26 12.71 -3.06
N GLY A 106 8.67 12.48 -4.23
CA GLY A 106 9.36 12.19 -5.49
C GLY A 106 9.75 13.42 -6.32
N GLY A 107 9.32 14.63 -5.93
CA GLY A 107 9.38 15.82 -6.79
C GLY A 107 10.79 16.16 -7.29
N ASN A 108 11.80 16.05 -6.42
CA ASN A 108 13.18 16.31 -6.82
C ASN A 108 13.68 15.32 -7.89
N HIS A 109 13.24 14.07 -7.83
CA HIS A 109 13.61 13.06 -8.83
C HIS A 109 12.89 13.30 -10.16
N LEU A 110 11.63 13.73 -10.11
CA LEU A 110 10.84 14.10 -11.27
C LEU A 110 11.51 15.20 -12.09
N ILE A 111 11.84 16.33 -11.45
CA ILE A 111 12.47 17.47 -12.16
C ILE A 111 13.86 17.11 -12.70
N HIS A 112 14.59 16.24 -12.01
CA HIS A 112 15.92 15.84 -12.43
C HIS A 112 15.92 14.77 -13.53
N ALA A 113 14.89 13.93 -13.63
CA ALA A 113 14.70 13.03 -14.76
C ALA A 113 14.26 13.80 -16.02
N ALA A 114 13.35 14.76 -15.87
CA ALA A 114 12.98 15.71 -16.93
C ALA A 114 14.18 16.53 -17.42
N ARG A 115 14.98 17.10 -16.50
CA ARG A 115 16.18 17.88 -16.84
C ARG A 115 17.16 17.08 -17.68
N ARG A 116 17.36 15.80 -17.35
CA ARG A 116 18.23 14.89 -18.11
C ARG A 116 17.63 14.49 -19.45
N ASN A 117 16.33 14.65 -19.65
CA ASN A 117 15.57 13.99 -20.71
C ASN A 117 15.84 12.48 -20.70
N MET A 118 15.69 11.89 -19.51
CA MET A 118 15.84 10.45 -19.30
C MET A 118 14.74 9.73 -20.10
N ASP A 119 15.12 8.76 -20.95
CA ASP A 119 14.17 8.04 -21.79
C ASP A 119 13.25 7.11 -20.96
N MET A 120 12.10 7.64 -20.55
CA MET A 120 11.06 6.94 -19.80
C MET A 120 9.72 7.68 -19.90
N THR A 121 8.63 6.93 -19.74
CA THR A 121 7.27 7.48 -19.74
C THR A 121 6.72 7.50 -18.32
N VAL A 122 6.28 8.66 -17.84
CA VAL A 122 5.63 8.83 -16.53
C VAL A 122 4.13 9.02 -16.72
N ILE A 123 3.35 8.13 -16.12
CA ILE A 123 1.90 8.23 -15.98
C ILE A 123 1.62 8.66 -14.55
N CYS A 124 1.19 9.91 -14.39
CA CYS A 124 0.88 10.52 -13.10
C CYS A 124 -0.62 10.60 -12.92
N VAL A 125 -1.19 9.78 -12.03
CA VAL A 125 -2.61 9.91 -11.68
C VAL A 125 -2.76 10.95 -10.57
N ASN A 126 -3.33 12.09 -10.93
CA ASN A 126 -3.65 13.18 -10.01
C ASN A 126 -5.09 13.04 -9.55
N ASN A 127 -5.27 12.80 -8.26
CA ASN A 127 -6.58 12.70 -7.61
C ASN A 127 -6.76 13.75 -6.49
N PHE A 128 -5.82 14.69 -6.42
CA PHE A 128 -5.79 15.85 -5.55
C PHE A 128 -5.66 15.54 -4.06
N ASN A 129 -5.30 14.30 -3.66
CA ASN A 129 -5.09 13.94 -2.26
C ASN A 129 -4.24 12.66 -2.06
N TYR A 130 -3.87 12.36 -0.82
CA TYR A 130 -3.29 11.05 -0.50
C TYR A 130 -4.37 10.02 -0.17
N GLY A 131 -4.96 9.44 -1.22
CA GLY A 131 -6.09 8.52 -1.08
C GLY A 131 -5.81 7.30 -0.17
N MET A 132 -4.65 6.64 -0.31
CA MET A 132 -4.35 5.41 0.43
C MET A 132 -4.15 5.63 1.93
N THR A 133 -3.72 6.82 2.33
CA THR A 133 -3.37 7.15 3.71
C THR A 133 -4.48 7.86 4.47
N GLY A 134 -5.67 8.05 3.88
CA GLY A 134 -6.81 8.69 4.55
C GLY A 134 -7.13 10.10 4.05
N GLY A 135 -6.62 10.48 2.88
CA GLY A 135 -7.10 11.64 2.12
C GLY A 135 -6.53 12.96 2.60
N GLN A 136 -5.25 12.97 2.96
CA GLN A 136 -4.48 14.16 3.32
C GLN A 136 -4.28 15.09 2.13
N VAL A 137 -3.95 16.34 2.42
CA VAL A 137 -3.49 17.33 1.44
C VAL A 137 -2.30 16.78 0.64
N GLY A 138 -2.35 16.98 -0.67
CA GLY A 138 -1.31 16.62 -1.61
C GLY A 138 -0.75 17.86 -2.33
N PRO A 139 0.33 17.70 -3.11
CA PRO A 139 1.02 18.81 -3.78
C PRO A 139 0.20 19.48 -4.88
N THR A 140 -0.86 18.81 -5.35
CA THR A 140 -1.77 19.28 -6.41
C THR A 140 -3.13 19.69 -5.88
N THR A 141 -3.38 19.59 -4.56
CA THR A 141 -4.66 19.94 -3.96
C THR A 141 -4.96 21.42 -4.19
N PRO A 142 -6.05 21.79 -4.90
CA PRO A 142 -6.37 23.19 -5.17
C PRO A 142 -6.47 24.02 -3.88
N THR A 143 -6.13 25.31 -3.97
CA THR A 143 -6.32 26.25 -2.87
C THR A 143 -7.77 26.22 -2.38
N GLU A 144 -7.98 26.39 -1.08
CA GLU A 144 -9.28 26.31 -0.40
C GLU A 144 -9.93 24.92 -0.37
N ALA A 145 -9.39 23.92 -1.08
CA ALA A 145 -9.92 22.56 -1.07
C ALA A 145 -9.70 21.89 0.31
N ARG A 146 -10.73 21.24 0.81
CA ARG A 146 -10.76 20.56 2.10
C ARG A 146 -10.23 19.14 1.99
N THR A 147 -9.36 18.75 2.92
CA THR A 147 -8.86 17.38 3.05
C THR A 147 -8.89 16.97 4.51
N SER A 148 -8.49 15.73 4.84
CA SER A 148 -8.45 15.29 6.25
C SER A 148 -7.46 16.11 7.10
N THR A 149 -6.38 16.62 6.50
CA THR A 149 -5.38 17.47 7.18
C THR A 149 -5.56 18.97 6.91
N SER A 150 -6.38 19.35 5.93
CA SER A 150 -6.78 20.74 5.67
C SER A 150 -8.30 20.93 5.83
N PRO A 151 -8.87 20.72 7.04
CA PRO A 151 -10.33 20.71 7.24
C PRO A 151 -11.00 22.08 6.98
N ARG A 152 -10.21 23.16 7.00
CA ARG A 152 -10.63 24.54 6.70
C ARG A 152 -10.24 25.02 5.29
N GLY A 153 -9.74 24.12 4.45
CA GLY A 153 -9.23 24.44 3.12
C GLY A 153 -7.71 24.44 3.06
N ASN A 154 -7.16 24.15 1.87
CA ASN A 154 -5.74 24.21 1.59
C ASN A 154 -5.25 25.66 1.51
N LEU A 155 -4.14 25.98 2.18
CA LEU A 155 -3.52 27.29 2.18
C LEU A 155 -2.39 27.41 1.16
N GLU A 156 -1.79 26.28 0.77
CA GLU A 156 -0.62 26.27 -0.12
C GLU A 156 -1.04 26.36 -1.58
N HIS A 157 -0.19 26.99 -2.40
CA HIS A 157 -0.38 27.01 -3.85
C HIS A 157 -0.12 25.61 -4.43
N PRO A 158 -1.06 25.03 -5.21
CA PRO A 158 -0.86 23.74 -5.84
C PRO A 158 0.19 23.80 -6.94
N PHE A 159 0.92 22.71 -7.15
CA PHE A 159 1.74 22.54 -8.34
C PHE A 159 0.87 22.32 -9.58
N ASN A 160 1.11 23.14 -10.61
CA ASN A 160 0.71 22.84 -11.98
C ASN A 160 1.72 21.86 -12.59
N ILE A 161 1.36 20.56 -12.62
CA ILE A 161 2.25 19.49 -13.11
C ILE A 161 2.76 19.76 -14.54
N PRO A 162 1.92 20.09 -15.54
CA PRO A 162 2.36 20.43 -16.89
C PRO A 162 3.42 21.52 -16.90
N ASN A 163 3.20 22.62 -16.17
CA ASN A 163 4.17 23.70 -16.06
C ASN A 163 5.47 23.23 -15.40
N LEU A 164 5.37 22.50 -14.30
CA LEU A 164 6.52 21.99 -13.54
C LEU A 164 7.43 21.12 -14.42
N VAL A 165 6.87 20.14 -15.12
CA VAL A 165 7.66 19.20 -15.93
C VAL A 165 8.12 19.83 -17.24
N PHE A 166 7.34 20.74 -17.82
CA PHE A 166 7.77 21.57 -18.95
C PHE A 166 8.99 22.43 -18.58
N ALA A 167 8.90 23.18 -17.49
CA ALA A 167 9.98 24.02 -16.99
C ALA A 167 11.23 23.20 -16.62
N ALA A 168 11.03 21.96 -16.15
CA ALA A 168 12.12 21.02 -15.89
C ALA A 168 12.72 20.40 -17.17
N GLY A 169 12.07 20.52 -18.33
CA GLY A 169 12.61 20.10 -19.63
C GLY A 169 12.07 18.78 -20.19
N ALA A 170 10.86 18.35 -19.80
CA ALA A 170 10.16 17.22 -20.41
C ALA A 170 9.90 17.47 -21.92
N THR A 171 9.98 16.41 -22.73
CA THR A 171 9.83 16.50 -24.20
C THR A 171 8.42 16.21 -24.68
N TYR A 172 7.61 15.55 -23.85
CA TYR A 172 6.19 15.33 -24.11
C TYR A 172 5.37 15.51 -22.83
N VAL A 173 4.31 16.32 -22.90
CA VAL A 173 3.44 16.62 -21.77
C VAL A 173 1.99 16.66 -22.23
N ALA A 174 1.15 15.83 -21.62
CA ALA A 174 -0.29 15.83 -21.85
C ALA A 174 -1.08 15.72 -20.54
N ARG A 175 -2.30 16.27 -20.51
CA ARG A 175 -3.26 16.09 -19.43
C ARG A 175 -4.61 15.67 -19.96
N TRP A 176 -5.20 14.66 -19.35
CA TRP A 176 -6.58 14.24 -19.61
C TRP A 176 -7.28 13.83 -18.33
N THR A 177 -8.59 14.06 -18.24
CA THR A 177 -9.41 13.40 -17.22
C THR A 177 -9.73 11.96 -17.66
N VAL A 178 -10.03 11.08 -16.70
CA VAL A 178 -10.45 9.69 -16.99
C VAL A 178 -11.71 9.59 -17.86
N LEU A 179 -12.52 10.66 -17.96
CA LEU A 179 -13.66 10.73 -18.87
C LEU A 179 -13.23 10.70 -20.34
N HIS A 180 -12.07 11.27 -20.67
CA HIS A 180 -11.56 11.40 -22.03
C HIS A 180 -10.79 10.15 -22.48
N ALA A 181 -11.29 8.95 -22.14
CA ALA A 181 -10.58 7.67 -22.28
C ALA A 181 -9.89 7.46 -23.64
N ARG A 182 -10.58 7.76 -24.76
CA ARG A 182 -10.00 7.63 -26.11
C ARG A 182 -8.84 8.60 -26.38
N ARG A 183 -8.90 9.82 -25.83
CA ARG A 183 -7.83 10.82 -26.00
C ARG A 183 -6.67 10.52 -25.07
N LEU A 184 -6.98 10.12 -23.84
CA LEU A 184 -6.01 9.63 -22.88
C LEU A 184 -5.21 8.45 -23.44
N GLU A 185 -5.89 7.43 -23.97
CA GLU A 185 -5.27 6.27 -24.60
C GLU A 185 -4.33 6.67 -25.75
N ARG A 186 -4.75 7.59 -26.64
CA ARG A 186 -3.90 8.11 -27.74
C ARG A 186 -2.66 8.83 -27.23
N SER A 187 -2.79 9.67 -26.20
CA SER A 187 -1.63 10.39 -25.64
C SER A 187 -0.69 9.45 -24.88
N ILE A 188 -1.21 8.42 -24.20
CA ILE A 188 -0.37 7.36 -23.63
C ILE A 188 0.38 6.62 -24.74
N TYR A 189 -0.31 6.20 -25.81
CA TYR A 189 0.30 5.54 -26.97
C TYR A 189 1.45 6.39 -27.55
N LYS A 190 1.22 7.69 -27.74
CA LYS A 190 2.25 8.63 -28.22
C LYS A 190 3.42 8.74 -27.24
N ALA A 191 3.15 8.87 -25.94
CA ALA A 191 4.18 8.93 -24.90
C ALA A 191 5.01 7.63 -24.80
N LEU A 192 4.42 6.47 -25.11
CA LEU A 192 5.12 5.19 -25.16
C LEU A 192 6.11 5.11 -26.33
N LEU A 193 5.81 5.76 -27.45
CA LEU A 193 6.68 5.76 -28.64
C LEU A 193 7.66 6.93 -28.69
N LYS A 194 7.45 7.97 -27.87
CA LYS A 194 8.32 9.14 -27.80
C LYS A 194 9.65 8.81 -27.12
N PRO A 195 10.80 9.14 -27.74
CA PRO A 195 12.09 9.13 -27.05
C PRO A 195 12.17 10.27 -26.04
N GLY A 196 12.70 9.97 -24.86
CA GLY A 196 12.95 10.95 -23.81
C GLY A 196 11.89 10.97 -22.72
N PHE A 197 11.92 12.02 -21.90
CA PHE A 197 11.12 12.11 -20.69
C PHE A 197 9.71 12.62 -21.02
N SER A 198 8.76 11.69 -20.98
CA SER A 198 7.35 11.95 -21.33
C SER A 198 6.47 11.90 -20.09
N VAL A 199 5.51 12.81 -19.95
CA VAL A 199 4.58 12.84 -18.82
C VAL A 199 3.14 12.91 -19.32
N VAL A 200 2.30 11.98 -18.85
CA VAL A 200 0.85 12.03 -19.03
C VAL A 200 0.20 12.17 -17.65
N GLU A 201 -0.35 13.34 -17.38
CA GLU A 201 -1.16 13.59 -16.19
C GLU A 201 -2.60 13.12 -16.41
N ILE A 202 -3.09 12.27 -15.52
CA ILE A 202 -4.44 11.74 -15.56
C ILE A 202 -5.21 12.29 -14.36
N ILE A 203 -6.19 13.16 -14.61
CA ILE A 203 -7.09 13.65 -13.56
C ILE A 203 -8.14 12.57 -13.28
N SER A 204 -8.13 12.05 -12.05
CA SER A 204 -8.95 10.91 -11.63
C SER A 204 -9.76 11.24 -10.37
N PRO A 205 -11.02 10.83 -10.26
CA PRO A 205 -11.81 11.06 -9.05
C PRO A 205 -11.35 10.13 -7.93
N CYS A 206 -11.20 10.69 -6.73
CA CYS A 206 -11.11 9.93 -5.47
C CYS A 206 -12.46 10.04 -4.73
N PRO A 207 -13.43 9.13 -4.99
CA PRO A 207 -14.81 9.28 -4.51
C PRO A 207 -14.91 9.20 -2.98
N THR A 208 -14.10 8.34 -2.35
CA THR A 208 -14.18 8.06 -0.91
C THR A 208 -13.67 9.19 -0.03
N LEU A 209 -12.76 10.02 -0.55
CA LEU A 209 -12.03 11.00 0.24
C LEU A 209 -12.10 12.40 -0.39
N TYR A 210 -11.41 12.66 -1.50
CA TYR A 210 -11.34 14.01 -2.06
C TYR A 210 -12.71 14.56 -2.45
N VAL A 211 -13.49 13.78 -3.21
CA VAL A 211 -14.85 14.16 -3.63
C VAL A 211 -15.75 14.34 -2.41
N ARG A 212 -15.70 13.40 -1.45
CA ARG A 212 -16.47 13.45 -0.21
C ARG A 212 -16.29 14.76 0.57
N PHE A 213 -15.07 15.29 0.63
CA PHE A 213 -14.79 16.52 1.38
C PHE A 213 -15.11 17.82 0.62
N ASN A 214 -14.94 17.80 -0.71
CA ASN A 214 -14.99 19.02 -1.53
C ASN A 214 -16.28 19.21 -2.32
N ARG A 215 -17.11 18.17 -2.40
CA ARG A 215 -18.35 18.20 -3.17
C ARG A 215 -19.47 17.62 -2.31
N LYS A 216 -20.45 18.46 -1.96
CA LYS A 216 -21.58 18.09 -1.11
C LYS A 216 -22.34 16.92 -1.76
N ARG A 217 -22.35 15.74 -1.11
CA ARG A 217 -23.13 14.54 -1.49
C ARG A 217 -23.15 14.27 -2.99
N LEU A 218 -22.00 13.92 -3.57
CA LEU A 218 -21.95 13.42 -4.94
C LEU A 218 -21.83 11.90 -4.94
N GLU A 219 -22.74 11.23 -5.66
CA GLU A 219 -22.59 9.81 -6.00
C GLU A 219 -21.49 9.66 -7.07
N GLY A 220 -20.97 8.44 -7.28
CA GLY A 220 -19.84 8.21 -8.21
C GLY A 220 -20.08 8.74 -9.63
N GLY A 221 -21.33 8.74 -10.10
CA GLY A 221 -21.72 9.29 -11.40
C GLY A 221 -21.60 10.81 -11.50
N ASP A 222 -21.82 11.54 -10.40
CA ASP A 222 -21.80 13.01 -10.42
C ASP A 222 -20.36 13.55 -10.49
N ALA A 223 -19.38 12.80 -9.98
CA ALA A 223 -17.97 13.13 -10.18
C ALA A 223 -17.56 13.10 -11.67
N LEU A 224 -18.15 12.18 -12.46
CA LEU A 224 -17.91 12.13 -13.90
C LEU A 224 -18.63 13.25 -14.64
N LYS A 225 -19.87 13.60 -14.24
CA LYS A 225 -20.57 14.78 -14.79
C LYS A 225 -19.78 16.07 -14.53
N TYR A 226 -19.21 16.21 -13.33
CA TYR A 226 -18.36 17.34 -13.01
C TYR A 226 -17.19 17.46 -13.99
N TYR A 227 -16.47 16.36 -14.26
CA TYR A 227 -15.41 16.38 -15.27
C TYR A 227 -15.92 16.63 -16.68
N GLN A 228 -17.14 16.21 -17.03
CA GLN A 228 -17.74 16.53 -18.32
C GLN A 228 -18.00 18.04 -18.46
N GLU A 229 -18.53 18.68 -17.42
CA GLU A 229 -18.91 20.09 -17.42
C GLU A 229 -17.71 21.03 -17.31
N HIS A 230 -16.66 20.62 -16.59
CA HIS A 230 -15.53 21.50 -16.25
C HIS A 230 -14.28 21.22 -17.07
N SER A 231 -14.22 20.15 -17.86
CA SER A 231 -13.04 19.91 -18.71
C SER A 231 -13.13 20.70 -20.01
N VAL A 232 -12.12 21.51 -20.29
CA VAL A 232 -12.01 22.27 -21.55
C VAL A 232 -10.84 21.71 -22.36
N ILE A 233 -11.11 21.32 -23.61
CA ILE A 233 -10.07 20.79 -24.49
C ILE A 233 -9.36 21.96 -25.19
N ARG A 234 -8.08 22.16 -24.87
CA ARG A 234 -7.21 23.18 -25.48
C ARG A 234 -5.82 22.61 -25.70
N HIS A 235 -5.60 22.04 -26.88
CA HIS A 235 -4.26 21.64 -27.32
C HIS A 235 -3.35 22.87 -27.46
N ASP A 236 -2.04 22.67 -27.30
CA ASP A 236 -1.01 23.72 -27.44
C ASP A 236 -1.15 24.92 -26.48
N ALA A 237 -2.03 24.79 -25.47
CA ALA A 237 -2.10 25.71 -24.36
C ALA A 237 -0.73 25.84 -23.69
N LYS A 238 -0.34 27.06 -23.31
CA LYS A 238 0.92 27.22 -22.61
C LYS A 238 0.86 26.51 -21.26
N PRO A 239 1.90 25.72 -20.88
CA PRO A 239 1.87 24.96 -19.63
C PRO A 239 1.60 25.81 -18.38
N TRP A 240 2.04 27.07 -18.35
CA TRP A 240 1.77 28.02 -17.25
C TRP A 240 0.37 28.65 -17.25
N GLU A 241 -0.50 28.29 -18.20
CA GLU A 241 -1.89 28.76 -18.30
C GLU A 241 -2.90 27.64 -18.02
N VAL A 242 -2.45 26.49 -17.52
CA VAL A 242 -3.27 25.29 -17.29
C VAL A 242 -3.29 24.88 -15.81
N ASP A 243 -3.33 25.85 -14.91
CA ASP A 243 -3.55 25.61 -13.49
C ASP A 243 -4.95 25.02 -13.25
N ILE A 244 -5.13 24.34 -12.11
CA ILE A 244 -6.42 23.78 -11.70
C ILE A 244 -6.84 24.47 -10.40
N GLU A 245 -7.88 25.28 -10.50
CA GLU A 245 -8.49 25.96 -9.36
C GLU A 245 -9.71 25.19 -8.85
N LEU A 246 -10.08 25.41 -7.58
CA LEU A 246 -11.22 24.72 -6.98
C LEU A 246 -12.53 25.14 -7.67
N GLY A 247 -13.11 24.23 -8.47
CA GLY A 247 -14.33 24.54 -9.21
C GLY A 247 -14.11 25.29 -10.53
N GLY A 248 -12.85 25.59 -10.87
CA GLY A 248 -12.49 26.15 -12.17
C GLY A 248 -12.46 25.11 -13.29
N GLU A 249 -12.05 25.56 -14.47
CA GLU A 249 -11.88 24.71 -15.65
C GLU A 249 -10.67 23.76 -15.49
N ILE A 250 -10.80 22.55 -16.00
CA ILE A 250 -9.72 21.57 -16.12
C ILE A 250 -9.29 21.54 -17.59
N ILE A 251 -8.23 22.27 -17.90
CA ILE A 251 -7.73 22.34 -19.26
C ILE A 251 -7.04 21.04 -19.63
N CYS A 252 -7.57 20.34 -20.63
CA CYS A 252 -7.09 19.05 -21.13
C CYS A 252 -6.48 19.21 -22.53
N GLY A 253 -5.43 18.48 -22.83
CA GLY A 253 -4.74 18.57 -24.10
C GLY A 253 -3.35 17.95 -24.10
N GLU A 254 -2.70 18.07 -25.25
CA GLU A 254 -1.26 17.90 -25.37
C GLU A 254 -0.66 19.31 -25.38
N PHE A 255 0.31 19.57 -24.52
CA PHE A 255 0.87 20.92 -24.28
C PHE A 255 2.31 21.05 -24.77
N VAL A 256 3.04 19.94 -24.77
CA VAL A 256 4.44 19.88 -25.18
C VAL A 256 4.63 18.63 -26.01
N ASP A 257 5.24 18.80 -27.18
CA ASP A 257 5.70 17.71 -28.03
C ASP A 257 6.88 18.21 -28.86
N ILE A 258 8.08 17.94 -28.37
CA ILE A 258 9.33 18.42 -28.97
C ILE A 258 10.35 17.29 -29.08
N GLU A 259 11.31 17.43 -29.99
CA GLU A 259 12.44 16.52 -30.12
C GLU A 259 13.67 17.08 -29.40
N ARG A 260 14.35 16.22 -28.63
CA ARG A 260 15.60 16.55 -27.96
C ARG A 260 16.41 15.26 -27.71
N PRO A 261 17.75 15.29 -27.82
CA PRO A 261 18.59 14.15 -27.45
C PRO A 261 18.29 13.67 -26.03
N THR A 262 18.16 12.37 -25.86
CA THR A 262 17.95 11.72 -24.55
C THR A 262 19.26 11.69 -23.76
N PHE A 263 19.17 11.46 -22.45
CA PHE A 263 20.36 11.25 -21.63
C PHE A 263 21.20 10.08 -22.15
N GLN A 264 20.54 9.02 -22.63
CA GLN A 264 21.16 7.85 -23.23
C GLN A 264 21.94 8.22 -24.50
N ASN A 265 21.35 9.03 -25.39
CA ASN A 265 22.06 9.50 -26.58
C ASN A 265 23.33 10.28 -26.21
N ARG A 266 23.26 11.14 -25.17
CA ARG A 266 24.45 11.87 -24.69
C ARG A 266 25.51 10.97 -24.10
N LEU A 267 25.13 9.94 -23.36
CA LEU A 267 26.09 8.96 -22.85
C LEU A 267 26.74 8.16 -23.99
N GLN A 268 25.97 7.79 -25.01
CA GLN A 268 26.48 7.10 -26.20
C GLN A 268 27.44 7.99 -27.02
N GLU A 269 27.10 9.27 -27.21
CA GLU A 269 27.98 10.25 -27.86
C GLU A 269 29.32 10.40 -27.12
N MET A 270 29.29 10.39 -25.78
CA MET A 270 30.47 10.62 -24.94
C MET A 270 31.35 9.38 -24.78
N TYR A 271 30.75 8.19 -24.67
CA TYR A 271 31.46 6.95 -24.32
C TYR A 271 31.49 5.90 -25.44
N GLY A 272 30.86 6.14 -26.58
CA GLY A 272 30.71 5.16 -27.66
C GLY A 272 29.52 4.22 -27.42
N GLU A 273 29.62 2.94 -27.79
CA GLU A 273 28.56 1.97 -27.49
C GLU A 273 28.32 1.89 -25.97
N LEU A 274 27.07 2.11 -25.57
CA LEU A 274 26.62 1.89 -24.20
C LEU A 274 26.69 0.39 -23.93
N ARG A 275 27.78 -0.04 -23.29
CA ARG A 275 27.97 -1.45 -22.96
C ARG A 275 26.82 -1.95 -22.07
N PRO A 276 26.20 -3.09 -22.39
CA PRO A 276 25.30 -3.78 -21.47
C PRO A 276 26.00 -4.01 -20.12
N CYS A 277 25.24 -4.01 -19.03
CA CYS A 277 25.77 -4.20 -17.67
C CYS A 277 26.57 -5.52 -17.49
N GLU A 278 26.39 -6.47 -18.41
CA GLU A 278 27.12 -7.73 -18.49
C GLU A 278 28.64 -7.53 -18.67
N ASP A 279 29.07 -6.49 -19.38
CA ASP A 279 30.50 -6.19 -19.63
C ASP A 279 31.17 -5.37 -18.51
N LEU A 280 30.39 -4.86 -17.55
CA LEU A 280 30.90 -4.05 -16.42
C LEU A 280 31.42 -4.92 -15.26
N GLY A 281 31.31 -6.25 -15.35
CA GLY A 281 31.71 -7.16 -14.26
C GLY A 281 30.90 -6.99 -12.97
N LEU A 282 29.83 -6.18 -12.99
CA LEU A 282 29.00 -5.85 -11.82
C LEU A 282 27.90 -6.89 -11.54
N LEU A 283 27.71 -7.85 -12.46
CA LEU A 283 26.85 -9.01 -12.30
C LEU A 283 27.68 -10.28 -12.45
N HIS A 284 28.52 -10.57 -11.45
CA HIS A 284 28.95 -11.95 -11.26
C HIS A 284 27.71 -12.77 -10.87
N ARG A 285 27.08 -13.42 -11.86
CA ARG A 285 26.18 -14.55 -11.59
C ARG A 285 27.05 -15.76 -11.29
N PRO A 286 27.18 -16.24 -10.05
CA PRO A 286 27.66 -17.59 -9.86
C PRO A 286 26.69 -18.52 -10.58
N SER A 287 27.23 -19.43 -11.39
CA SER A 287 26.50 -20.52 -12.01
C SER A 287 26.04 -21.49 -10.93
N ALA A 288 24.96 -21.16 -10.22
CA ALA A 288 24.26 -22.12 -9.38
C ALA A 288 23.12 -22.71 -10.22
N GLU A 289 23.18 -24.01 -10.46
CA GLU A 289 22.04 -24.79 -10.89
C GLU A 289 20.88 -24.49 -9.93
N VAL A 290 19.79 -23.97 -10.46
CA VAL A 290 18.58 -23.72 -9.69
C VAL A 290 18.06 -25.08 -9.25
N ALA A 291 18.20 -25.39 -7.96
CA ALA A 291 17.62 -26.58 -7.36
C ALA A 291 16.12 -26.63 -7.70
N THR A 292 15.73 -27.68 -8.41
CA THR A 292 14.38 -27.87 -8.96
C THR A 292 13.37 -28.37 -7.91
N SER A 293 13.76 -28.42 -6.65
CA SER A 293 12.88 -28.73 -5.52
C SER A 293 13.30 -27.95 -4.28
N PHE A 294 12.39 -27.11 -3.80
CA PHE A 294 12.39 -26.67 -2.40
C PHE A 294 11.32 -27.48 -1.68
N GLU A 295 11.70 -28.63 -1.13
CA GLU A 295 10.95 -29.19 -0.01
C GLU A 295 11.48 -28.52 1.25
N VAL A 296 10.64 -27.71 1.89
CA VAL A 296 10.92 -27.17 3.21
C VAL A 296 10.39 -28.20 4.21
N GLU A 297 11.27 -29.07 4.71
CA GLU A 297 10.98 -29.81 5.93
C GLU A 297 11.07 -28.84 7.11
N ILE A 298 9.92 -28.59 7.75
CA ILE A 298 9.83 -27.88 9.02
C ILE A 298 9.93 -28.94 10.12
N GLU A 299 11.09 -29.05 10.75
CA GLU A 299 11.23 -29.83 11.99
C GLU A 299 10.46 -29.14 13.12
N LEU A 300 9.43 -29.82 13.64
CA LEU A 300 8.67 -29.41 14.81
C LEU A 300 9.56 -29.52 16.06
N ARG A 301 9.74 -28.41 16.78
CA ARG A 301 10.64 -28.32 17.94
C ARG A 301 9.92 -28.60 19.26
N GLU A 302 10.63 -29.28 20.16
CA GLU A 302 10.21 -29.60 21.53
C GLU A 302 10.08 -28.36 22.43
N GLU A 303 9.17 -28.45 23.39
CA GLU A 303 8.79 -27.39 24.33
C GLU A 303 9.89 -27.06 25.33
N LYS A 304 10.14 -25.76 25.55
CA LYS A 304 10.91 -25.27 26.68
C LYS A 304 9.98 -24.69 27.75
N PRO A 305 10.25 -24.96 29.04
CA PRO A 305 9.41 -24.45 30.13
C PRO A 305 9.54 -22.94 30.26
N VAL A 306 8.40 -22.26 30.36
CA VAL A 306 8.28 -20.80 30.53
C VAL A 306 7.63 -20.53 31.88
N ALA A 307 8.05 -19.45 32.54
CA ALA A 307 7.47 -19.02 33.81
C ALA A 307 5.96 -18.75 33.67
N ALA A 308 5.19 -19.05 34.72
CA ALA A 308 3.74 -18.84 34.71
C ALA A 308 3.42 -17.35 34.45
N PRO A 309 2.55 -17.03 33.46
CA PRO A 309 2.21 -15.65 33.14
C PRO A 309 1.36 -15.00 34.23
N THR A 310 1.53 -13.69 34.42
CA THR A 310 0.64 -12.85 35.23
C THR A 310 -0.32 -12.09 34.33
N ARG A 311 -1.61 -12.04 34.67
CA ARG A 311 -2.62 -11.29 33.91
C ARG A 311 -2.30 -9.79 33.96
N VAL A 312 -2.21 -9.14 32.79
CA VAL A 312 -1.89 -7.72 32.69
C VAL A 312 -3.17 -6.88 32.59
N LYS A 313 -3.32 -5.95 33.53
CA LYS A 313 -4.43 -4.98 33.54
C LYS A 313 -4.08 -3.75 32.70
N PRO A 314 -5.07 -3.08 32.08
CA PRO A 314 -4.91 -1.74 31.51
C PRO A 314 -4.22 -0.80 32.48
N LEU A 315 -3.24 -0.02 32.00
CA LEU A 315 -2.63 1.02 32.81
C LEU A 315 -3.68 2.10 33.13
N ALA A 316 -3.89 2.35 34.42
CA ALA A 316 -4.67 3.49 34.88
C ALA A 316 -3.85 4.79 34.72
N VAL A 317 -3.73 5.29 33.49
CA VAL A 317 -3.09 6.57 33.24
C VAL A 317 -4.15 7.68 33.39
N GLY A 318 -4.11 8.41 34.51
CA GLY A 318 -4.89 9.64 34.65
C GLY A 318 -6.39 9.47 34.91
N GLY A 319 -6.81 8.40 35.59
CA GLY A 319 -8.19 8.26 36.08
C GLY A 319 -9.21 7.70 35.08
N ALA A 320 -8.89 7.65 33.78
CA ALA A 320 -9.67 6.96 32.75
C ALA A 320 -8.84 5.79 32.17
N GLY A 321 -9.42 4.60 32.04
CA GLY A 321 -8.70 3.41 31.59
C GLY A 321 -8.25 3.56 30.14
N ARG A 322 -6.96 3.82 29.90
CA ARG A 322 -6.38 3.87 28.55
C ARG A 322 -5.38 2.73 28.37
N VAL A 323 -5.49 2.01 27.26
CA VAL A 323 -4.55 0.95 26.89
C VAL A 323 -4.11 1.10 25.44
N GLU A 324 -2.80 1.00 25.23
CA GLU A 324 -2.19 0.95 23.91
C GLU A 324 -1.83 -0.50 23.58
N VAL A 325 -2.28 -0.97 22.42
CA VAL A 325 -2.13 -2.36 21.96
C VAL A 325 -1.45 -2.38 20.60
N ARG A 326 -0.53 -3.33 20.38
CA ARG A 326 0.02 -3.59 19.06
C ARG A 326 -0.03 -5.07 18.69
N LEU A 327 -0.54 -5.37 17.50
CA LEU A 327 -0.50 -6.71 16.92
C LEU A 327 0.41 -6.67 15.70
N GLY A 328 1.31 -7.63 15.56
CA GLY A 328 2.32 -7.70 14.51
C GLY A 328 2.51 -9.11 13.95
N GLY A 329 2.93 -9.21 12.70
CA GLY A 329 3.24 -10.48 12.04
C GLY A 329 3.54 -10.28 10.55
N PHE A 330 3.51 -11.35 9.77
CA PHE A 330 3.65 -11.33 8.32
C PHE A 330 2.38 -10.84 7.61
N GLY A 331 2.58 -10.25 6.43
CA GLY A 331 1.49 -10.08 5.46
C GLY A 331 0.82 -11.42 5.14
N GLY A 332 -0.50 -11.50 5.31
CA GLY A 332 -1.28 -12.72 5.09
C GLY A 332 -1.64 -13.50 6.37
N GLN A 333 -1.04 -13.21 7.52
CA GLN A 333 -1.41 -13.83 8.81
C GLN A 333 -2.68 -13.22 9.43
N GLY A 334 -3.39 -12.32 8.75
CA GLY A 334 -4.62 -11.73 9.30
C GLY A 334 -4.40 -10.69 10.41
N ILE A 335 -3.20 -10.13 10.58
CA ILE A 335 -2.88 -9.14 11.62
C ILE A 335 -3.82 -7.93 11.60
N ILE A 336 -4.11 -7.40 10.41
CA ILE A 336 -5.02 -6.26 10.22
C ILE A 336 -6.46 -6.63 10.57
N LEU A 337 -6.88 -7.85 10.23
CA LEU A 337 -8.18 -8.38 10.62
C LEU A 337 -8.25 -8.48 12.15
N SER A 338 -7.20 -8.98 12.80
CA SER A 338 -7.12 -9.04 14.26
C SER A 338 -7.27 -7.66 14.89
N GLY A 339 -6.61 -6.64 14.34
CA GLY A 339 -6.80 -5.26 14.80
C GLY A 339 -8.24 -4.78 14.67
N LYS A 340 -8.89 -5.03 13.52
CA LYS A 340 -10.29 -4.68 13.33
C LYS A 340 -11.21 -5.42 14.32
N ILE A 341 -10.93 -6.68 14.60
CA ILE A 341 -11.69 -7.48 15.57
C ILE A 341 -11.57 -6.89 16.97
N VAL A 342 -10.34 -6.61 17.46
CA VAL A 342 -10.13 -6.02 18.79
C VAL A 342 -10.77 -4.63 18.87
N GLY A 343 -10.58 -3.80 17.83
CA GLY A 343 -11.13 -2.45 17.81
C GLY A 343 -12.66 -2.43 17.78
N LYS A 344 -13.27 -3.32 17.00
CA LYS A 344 -14.73 -3.46 16.94
C LYS A 344 -15.30 -4.07 18.23
N ALA A 345 -14.56 -4.98 18.88
CA ALA A 345 -14.89 -5.51 20.20
C ALA A 345 -15.01 -4.38 21.23
N ALA A 346 -13.93 -3.57 21.34
CA ALA A 346 -13.86 -2.45 22.27
C ALA A 346 -14.91 -1.36 21.96
N ALA A 347 -15.05 -0.96 20.69
CA ALA A 347 -15.90 0.16 20.31
C ALA A 347 -17.40 -0.16 20.37
N LEU A 348 -17.80 -1.31 19.83
CA LEU A 348 -19.23 -1.59 19.62
C LEU A 348 -19.89 -2.33 20.77
N TYR A 349 -19.13 -3.12 21.53
CA TYR A 349 -19.71 -3.98 22.57
C TYR A 349 -19.22 -3.65 23.98
N ASP A 350 -17.99 -3.16 24.14
CA ASP A 350 -17.51 -2.64 25.44
C ASP A 350 -17.75 -1.13 25.60
N GLY A 351 -18.21 -0.43 24.55
CA GLY A 351 -18.58 0.98 24.61
C GLY A 351 -17.42 1.96 24.83
N ARG A 352 -16.21 1.59 24.41
CA ARG A 352 -14.98 2.37 24.59
C ARG A 352 -14.61 3.15 23.34
N GLU A 353 -13.89 4.25 23.49
CA GLU A 353 -13.31 4.99 22.37
C GLU A 353 -12.11 4.24 21.80
N VAL A 354 -12.02 4.14 20.47
CA VAL A 354 -10.98 3.36 19.79
C VAL A 354 -10.41 4.14 18.61
N THR A 355 -9.08 4.20 18.53
CA THR A 355 -8.37 4.55 17.29
C THR A 355 -7.58 3.35 16.81
N LEU A 356 -7.55 3.14 15.50
CA LEU A 356 -6.81 2.06 14.86
C LEU A 356 -5.92 2.63 13.77
N THR A 357 -4.62 2.35 13.85
CA THR A 357 -3.63 2.66 12.82
C THR A 357 -3.01 1.37 12.31
N GLN A 358 -2.57 1.37 11.05
CA GLN A 358 -2.00 0.20 10.38
C GLN A 358 -0.67 0.60 9.75
N SER A 359 0.29 -0.30 9.80
CA SER A 359 1.58 -0.14 9.13
C SER A 359 1.92 -1.40 8.35
N TYR A 360 2.42 -1.21 7.13
CA TYR A 360 2.87 -2.27 6.25
C TYR A 360 4.32 -1.95 5.88
N GLY A 361 5.20 -2.94 6.00
CA GLY A 361 6.53 -2.87 5.40
C GLY A 361 6.44 -2.68 3.87
N PRO A 362 7.44 -2.04 3.25
CA PRO A 362 7.49 -1.85 1.79
C PRO A 362 7.63 -3.15 0.99
N GLU A 363 7.89 -4.29 1.65
CA GLU A 363 8.15 -5.58 1.03
C GLU A 363 6.89 -6.23 0.44
N SER A 364 7.04 -6.92 -0.70
CA SER A 364 5.94 -7.56 -1.42
C SER A 364 5.41 -8.84 -0.75
N ARG A 365 6.23 -9.53 0.06
CA ARG A 365 5.91 -10.68 0.93
C ARG A 365 6.88 -10.71 2.12
N GLY A 366 6.44 -11.25 3.26
CA GLY A 366 7.30 -11.46 4.44
C GLY A 366 7.66 -10.20 5.25
N GLY A 367 7.29 -9.00 4.79
CA GLY A 367 7.51 -7.76 5.55
C GLY A 367 6.71 -7.72 6.85
N ALA A 368 7.26 -7.04 7.86
CA ALA A 368 6.58 -6.79 9.13
C ALA A 368 5.32 -5.95 8.87
N CYS A 369 4.17 -6.54 9.16
CA CYS A 369 2.87 -5.89 9.18
C CYS A 369 2.46 -5.67 10.62
N SER A 370 1.90 -4.51 10.92
CA SER A 370 1.37 -4.22 12.25
C SER A 370 0.05 -3.47 12.20
N THR A 371 -0.74 -3.65 13.24
CA THR A 371 -1.87 -2.81 13.56
C THR A 371 -1.71 -2.36 15.01
N ALA A 372 -2.03 -1.10 15.26
CA ALA A 372 -1.90 -0.48 16.56
C ALA A 372 -3.24 0.13 16.96
N LEU A 373 -3.63 -0.07 18.22
CA LEU A 373 -4.88 0.41 18.77
C LEU A 373 -4.64 1.23 20.03
N ILE A 374 -5.40 2.31 20.17
CA ILE A 374 -5.57 3.00 21.45
C ILE A 374 -7.03 2.80 21.84
N ILE A 375 -7.26 2.26 23.03
CA ILE A 375 -8.58 2.00 23.58
C ILE A 375 -8.70 2.78 24.89
N SER A 376 -9.77 3.55 25.04
CA SER A 376 -9.92 4.53 26.12
C SER A 376 -11.37 4.66 26.56
N ASP A 377 -11.61 4.92 27.84
CA ASP A 377 -12.95 5.29 28.34
C ASP A 377 -13.33 6.75 28.00
N GLU A 378 -12.36 7.53 27.52
CA GLU A 378 -12.51 8.92 27.10
C GLU A 378 -12.03 9.15 25.66
N ALA A 379 -12.43 10.29 25.08
CA ALA A 379 -12.03 10.70 23.74
C ALA A 379 -10.50 10.65 23.53
N ILE A 380 -10.06 10.11 22.39
CA ILE A 380 -8.63 9.93 22.08
C ILE A 380 -8.12 11.14 21.29
N PRO A 381 -7.29 12.02 21.87
CA PRO A 381 -6.80 13.22 21.18
C PRO A 381 -5.65 12.92 20.22
N TYR A 382 -4.89 11.85 20.45
CA TYR A 382 -3.73 11.48 19.66
C TYR A 382 -3.81 10.00 19.26
N PRO A 383 -3.96 9.66 17.97
CA PRO A 383 -4.30 8.31 17.51
C PRO A 383 -3.09 7.38 17.31
N HIS A 384 -1.86 7.81 17.62
CA HIS A 384 -0.65 7.02 17.41
C HIS A 384 -0.15 6.36 18.70
N VAL A 385 0.03 5.04 18.64
CA VAL A 385 0.65 4.23 19.71
C VAL A 385 2.14 4.47 19.75
N THR A 386 2.65 4.79 20.94
CA THR A 386 4.09 5.04 21.16
C THR A 386 4.71 3.97 22.05
N ARG A 387 4.01 3.56 23.12
CA ARG A 387 4.47 2.56 24.07
C ARG A 387 3.31 1.64 24.46
N PRO A 388 3.03 0.58 23.68
CA PRO A 388 1.94 -0.32 24.01
C PRO A 388 2.20 -1.08 25.32
N ALA A 389 1.14 -1.29 26.08
CA ALA A 389 1.14 -2.12 27.28
C ALA A 389 0.87 -3.59 26.96
N VAL A 390 0.26 -3.87 25.79
CA VAL A 390 -0.02 -5.22 25.30
C VAL A 390 0.47 -5.35 23.87
N MET A 391 1.25 -6.38 23.60
CA MET A 391 1.68 -6.76 22.26
C MET A 391 1.37 -8.21 21.95
N ALA A 392 1.03 -8.50 20.69
CA ALA A 392 1.03 -9.86 20.15
C ALA A 392 1.80 -9.90 18.83
N LEU A 393 2.94 -10.57 18.81
CA LEU A 393 3.89 -10.60 17.68
C LEU A 393 4.01 -12.03 17.16
N MET A 394 3.46 -12.27 15.96
CA MET A 394 3.32 -13.60 15.36
C MET A 394 4.42 -13.96 14.35
N SER A 395 5.45 -13.12 14.22
CA SER A 395 6.62 -13.38 13.37
C SER A 395 7.89 -12.76 13.93
N GLN A 396 9.05 -13.34 13.61
CA GLN A 396 10.35 -12.86 14.06
C GLN A 396 10.60 -11.41 13.64
N GLU A 397 10.24 -11.04 12.41
CA GLU A 397 10.41 -9.70 11.87
C GLU A 397 9.58 -8.68 12.64
N ALA A 398 8.34 -9.03 12.99
CA ALA A 398 7.49 -8.18 13.83
C ALA A 398 8.06 -8.07 15.26
N TYR A 399 8.59 -9.16 15.81
CA TYR A 399 9.29 -9.16 17.09
C TYR A 399 10.49 -8.21 17.07
N THR A 400 11.46 -8.44 16.18
CA THR A 400 12.67 -7.63 16.04
C THR A 400 12.34 -6.14 15.86
N THR A 401 11.29 -5.82 15.10
CA THR A 401 10.91 -4.44 14.80
C THR A 401 10.25 -3.73 15.98
N TYR A 402 9.38 -4.41 16.73
CA TYR A 402 8.45 -3.74 17.65
C TYR A 402 8.65 -4.05 19.13
N HIS A 403 9.29 -5.17 19.50
CA HIS A 403 9.36 -5.62 20.91
C HIS A 403 9.89 -4.54 21.86
N SER A 404 10.89 -3.76 21.45
CA SER A 404 11.52 -2.70 22.26
C SER A 404 10.59 -1.55 22.64
N GLN A 405 9.42 -1.43 22.00
CA GLN A 405 8.44 -0.39 22.31
C GLN A 405 7.53 -0.75 23.49
N LEU A 406 7.59 -2.00 23.98
CA LEU A 406 6.73 -2.46 25.07
C LEU A 406 7.00 -1.63 26.33
N THR A 407 5.92 -1.21 26.98
CA THR A 407 6.01 -0.58 28.30
C THR A 407 6.58 -1.59 29.32
N GLU A 408 7.37 -1.10 30.27
CA GLU A 408 7.91 -1.93 31.35
C GLU A 408 6.76 -2.63 32.11
N GLY A 409 6.90 -3.93 32.36
CA GLY A 409 5.83 -4.76 32.92
C GLY A 409 4.65 -5.06 31.97
N GLY A 410 4.75 -4.69 30.68
CA GLY A 410 3.74 -4.98 29.67
C GLY A 410 3.66 -6.46 29.28
N LEU A 411 2.54 -6.86 28.68
CA LEU A 411 2.30 -8.22 28.19
C LEU A 411 2.81 -8.35 26.75
N LEU A 412 3.73 -9.29 26.51
CA LEU A 412 4.17 -9.64 25.15
C LEU A 412 3.82 -11.08 24.82
N LEU A 413 2.82 -11.27 23.95
CA LEU A 413 2.50 -12.56 23.36
C LEU A 413 3.33 -12.79 22.12
N ILE A 414 3.91 -13.98 21.99
CA ILE A 414 4.62 -14.39 20.78
C ILE A 414 4.09 -15.72 20.26
N ASP A 415 4.19 -15.94 18.94
CA ASP A 415 3.97 -17.27 18.38
C ASP A 415 5.20 -18.15 18.68
N ALA A 416 5.01 -19.19 19.50
CA ALA A 416 6.09 -20.04 20.00
C ALA A 416 6.85 -20.77 18.88
N ASP A 417 6.22 -20.99 17.73
CA ASP A 417 6.81 -21.72 16.61
C ASP A 417 7.55 -20.78 15.65
N LEU A 418 7.28 -19.47 15.69
CA LEU A 418 7.76 -18.51 14.69
C LEU A 418 8.64 -17.39 15.27
N VAL A 419 8.76 -17.29 16.60
CA VAL A 419 9.48 -16.19 17.26
C VAL A 419 10.44 -16.73 18.31
N GLU A 420 11.71 -16.36 18.17
CA GLU A 420 12.77 -16.51 19.15
C GLU A 420 12.94 -15.19 19.91
N PRO A 421 12.52 -15.12 21.19
CA PRO A 421 12.68 -13.92 21.99
C PRO A 421 14.14 -13.72 22.39
N ASP A 422 14.55 -12.46 22.53
CA ASP A 422 15.87 -12.09 23.06
C ASP A 422 15.97 -12.55 24.53
N PRO A 423 16.91 -13.45 24.87
CA PRO A 423 17.10 -13.94 26.25
C PRO A 423 17.46 -12.84 27.24
N SER A 424 17.93 -11.68 26.76
CA SER A 424 18.32 -10.53 27.57
C SER A 424 17.20 -9.51 27.78
N ALA A 425 16.04 -9.70 27.14
CA ALA A 425 14.91 -8.79 27.27
C ALA A 425 14.18 -9.01 28.61
N ASP A 426 14.11 -7.96 29.43
CA ASP A 426 13.37 -7.90 30.71
C ASP A 426 11.84 -7.81 30.52
N GLN A 427 11.32 -8.48 29.49
CA GLN A 427 9.91 -8.41 29.09
C GLN A 427 9.18 -9.68 29.52
N HIS A 428 7.93 -9.55 29.98
CA HIS A 428 7.07 -10.70 30.23
C HIS A 428 6.61 -11.31 28.89
N VAL A 429 7.45 -12.18 28.34
CA VAL A 429 7.17 -12.93 27.12
C VAL A 429 6.32 -14.16 27.43
N VAL A 430 5.17 -14.27 26.78
CA VAL A 430 4.25 -15.41 26.87
C VAL A 430 4.17 -16.09 25.50
N PRO A 431 4.81 -17.25 25.34
CA PRO A 431 4.76 -18.00 24.09
C PRO A 431 3.44 -18.76 23.97
N ILE A 432 2.74 -18.54 22.86
CA ILE A 432 1.52 -19.24 22.49
C ILE A 432 1.81 -20.04 21.21
N PRO A 433 1.63 -21.36 21.18
CA PRO A 433 1.81 -22.18 19.98
C PRO A 433 0.62 -22.01 19.03
N ALA A 434 0.33 -20.76 18.63
CA ALA A 434 -0.88 -20.39 17.91
C ALA A 434 -0.92 -21.00 16.50
N THR A 435 0.22 -20.99 15.81
CA THR A 435 0.37 -21.64 14.50
C THR A 435 0.20 -23.16 14.62
N ARG A 436 0.86 -23.81 15.58
CA ARG A 436 0.72 -25.25 15.83
C ARG A 436 -0.71 -25.66 16.19
N ILE A 437 -1.39 -24.94 17.10
CA ILE A 437 -2.80 -25.20 17.43
C ILE A 437 -3.68 -25.11 16.18
N ALA A 438 -3.49 -24.06 15.37
CA ALA A 438 -4.28 -23.85 14.17
C ALA A 438 -4.04 -24.93 13.09
N GLU A 439 -2.81 -25.41 12.95
CA GLU A 439 -2.45 -26.44 11.97
C GLU A 439 -2.84 -27.85 12.44
N GLN A 440 -2.43 -28.24 13.65
CA GLN A 440 -2.53 -29.62 14.12
C GLN A 440 -3.91 -29.98 14.68
N GLU A 441 -4.56 -29.04 15.38
CA GLU A 441 -5.86 -29.33 16.00
C GLU A 441 -7.04 -28.89 15.14
N LEU A 442 -6.87 -27.80 14.39
CA LEU A 442 -7.96 -27.16 13.63
C LEU A 442 -7.83 -27.36 12.11
N GLY A 443 -6.71 -27.91 11.65
CA GLY A 443 -6.45 -28.25 10.25
C GLY A 443 -6.34 -27.05 9.31
N ARG A 444 -6.26 -25.81 9.83
CA ARG A 444 -6.20 -24.58 9.03
C ARG A 444 -5.33 -23.52 9.68
N ARG A 445 -4.07 -23.40 9.23
CA ARG A 445 -3.13 -22.36 9.67
C ARG A 445 -3.69 -20.93 9.69
N ILE A 446 -4.60 -20.61 8.76
CA ILE A 446 -5.15 -19.26 8.59
C ILE A 446 -5.88 -18.71 9.84
N VAL A 447 -6.29 -19.58 10.78
CA VAL A 447 -6.96 -19.15 12.03
C VAL A 447 -6.01 -18.97 13.22
N ALA A 448 -4.69 -19.09 13.02
CA ALA A 448 -3.69 -18.88 14.08
C ALA A 448 -3.82 -17.50 14.74
N ASN A 449 -4.19 -16.48 13.98
CA ASN A 449 -4.42 -15.14 14.52
C ASN A 449 -5.61 -15.07 15.47
N ILE A 450 -6.64 -15.91 15.26
CA ILE A 450 -7.79 -16.00 16.16
C ILE A 450 -7.46 -16.80 17.42
N VAL A 451 -6.60 -17.83 17.33
CA VAL A 451 -6.02 -18.49 18.51
C VAL A 451 -5.26 -17.46 19.36
N MET A 452 -4.42 -16.65 18.74
CA MET A 452 -3.68 -15.58 19.42
C MET A 452 -4.61 -14.56 20.09
N LEU A 453 -5.73 -14.19 19.44
CA LEU A 453 -6.74 -13.31 20.06
C LEU A 453 -7.42 -13.97 21.26
N GLY A 454 -7.67 -15.27 21.23
CA GLY A 454 -8.13 -16.05 22.38
C GLY A 454 -7.19 -15.91 23.57
N ALA A 455 -5.90 -16.14 23.36
CA ALA A 455 -4.89 -15.99 24.40
C ALA A 455 -4.78 -14.55 24.92
N LEU A 456 -4.79 -13.56 24.02
CA LEU A 456 -4.80 -12.14 24.39
C LEU A 456 -5.98 -11.77 25.28
N THR A 457 -7.17 -12.32 24.99
CA THR A 457 -8.40 -12.03 25.74
C THR A 457 -8.38 -12.69 27.13
N ALA A 458 -7.73 -13.84 27.28
CA ALA A 458 -7.57 -14.50 28.58
C ALA A 458 -6.52 -13.80 29.48
N LEU A 459 -5.45 -13.28 28.88
CA LEU A 459 -4.28 -12.74 29.58
C LEU A 459 -4.33 -11.23 29.81
N SER A 460 -5.30 -10.53 29.22
CA SER A 460 -5.44 -9.08 29.35
C SER A 460 -6.89 -8.65 29.55
N ASP A 461 -7.09 -7.49 30.17
CA ASP A 461 -8.42 -6.85 30.29
C ASP A 461 -8.63 -5.78 29.22
N VAL A 462 -8.07 -5.99 28.02
CA VAL A 462 -8.17 -5.04 26.90
C VAL A 462 -9.61 -4.95 26.39
N VAL A 463 -10.28 -6.10 26.27
CA VAL A 463 -11.69 -6.25 25.86
C VAL A 463 -12.33 -7.42 26.57
N SER A 464 -13.66 -7.38 26.75
CA SER A 464 -14.40 -8.48 27.35
C SER A 464 -14.47 -9.71 26.43
N GLU A 465 -14.57 -10.90 27.03
CA GLU A 465 -14.72 -12.16 26.29
C GLU A 465 -15.97 -12.14 25.40
N GLU A 466 -17.09 -11.62 25.91
CA GLU A 466 -18.34 -11.53 25.17
C GLU A 466 -18.22 -10.60 23.96
N ALA A 467 -17.61 -9.42 24.14
CA ALA A 467 -17.35 -8.47 23.06
C ALA A 467 -16.46 -9.07 21.98
N MET A 468 -15.40 -9.77 22.38
CA MET A 468 -14.48 -10.42 21.45
C MET A 468 -15.19 -11.49 20.61
N ARG A 469 -15.99 -12.36 21.23
CA ARG A 469 -16.76 -13.40 20.51
C ARG A 469 -17.71 -12.79 19.48
N LYS A 470 -18.50 -11.78 19.87
CA LYS A 470 -19.41 -11.07 18.95
C LYS A 470 -18.65 -10.43 17.78
N SER A 471 -17.54 -9.77 18.09
CA SER A 471 -16.71 -9.10 17.07
C SER A 471 -16.11 -10.09 16.06
N ILE A 472 -15.62 -11.25 16.52
CA ILE A 472 -15.08 -12.28 15.63
C ILE A 472 -16.18 -12.77 14.69
N LEU A 473 -17.35 -13.15 15.20
CA LEU A 473 -18.45 -13.68 14.40
C LEU A 473 -18.89 -12.73 13.28
N GLU A 474 -18.88 -11.42 13.53
CA GLU A 474 -19.24 -10.43 12.50
C GLU A 474 -18.09 -10.03 11.56
N SER A 475 -16.84 -10.39 11.87
CA SER A 475 -15.66 -9.91 11.14
C SER A 475 -15.00 -10.98 10.27
N VAL A 476 -15.20 -12.26 10.60
CA VAL A 476 -14.63 -13.38 9.83
C VAL A 476 -15.43 -13.67 8.56
N PRO A 477 -14.82 -14.32 7.54
CA PRO A 477 -15.55 -14.69 6.33
C PRO A 477 -16.77 -15.57 6.62
N LYS A 478 -17.87 -15.33 5.88
CA LYS A 478 -19.08 -16.15 5.99
C LYS A 478 -18.76 -17.63 5.73
N GLY A 479 -19.35 -18.52 6.54
CA GLY A 479 -19.11 -19.96 6.48
C GLY A 479 -17.85 -20.43 7.22
N THR A 480 -17.15 -19.54 7.93
CA THR A 480 -15.97 -19.89 8.75
C THR A 480 -16.19 -19.63 10.25
N GLU A 481 -17.39 -19.22 10.65
CA GLU A 481 -17.73 -18.76 12.00
C GLU A 481 -17.43 -19.83 13.06
N GLU A 482 -17.86 -21.07 12.83
CA GLU A 482 -17.65 -22.17 13.76
C GLU A 482 -16.17 -22.49 13.97
N LEU A 483 -15.39 -22.50 12.89
CA LEU A 483 -13.95 -22.76 12.94
C LEU A 483 -13.22 -21.67 13.72
N ASN A 484 -13.55 -20.40 13.46
CA ASN A 484 -12.94 -19.28 14.17
C ASN A 484 -13.36 -19.24 15.65
N MET A 485 -14.57 -19.67 16.00
CA MET A 485 -14.98 -19.81 17.40
C MET A 485 -14.25 -20.93 18.11
N LYS A 486 -14.02 -22.06 17.45
CA LYS A 486 -13.15 -23.13 17.96
C LYS A 486 -11.72 -22.61 18.16
N ALA A 487 -11.17 -21.90 17.19
CA ALA A 487 -9.83 -21.29 17.29
C ALA A 487 -9.70 -20.33 18.48
N PHE A 488 -10.67 -19.43 18.63
CA PHE A 488 -10.72 -18.50 19.77
C PHE A 488 -10.78 -19.25 21.10
N GLN A 489 -11.67 -20.25 21.20
CA GLN A 489 -11.84 -21.05 22.41
C GLN A 489 -10.55 -21.76 22.81
N ARG A 490 -9.86 -22.40 21.87
CA ARG A 490 -8.62 -23.14 22.15
C ARG A 490 -7.51 -22.21 22.63
N GLY A 491 -7.33 -21.06 21.99
CA GLY A 491 -6.37 -20.05 22.46
C GLY A 491 -6.69 -19.50 23.85
N TYR A 492 -7.97 -19.28 24.13
CA TYR A 492 -8.45 -18.77 25.42
C TYR A 492 -8.27 -19.79 26.56
N GLU A 493 -8.59 -21.07 26.30
CA GLU A 493 -8.39 -22.17 27.26
C GLU A 493 -6.91 -22.42 27.55
N TYR A 494 -6.09 -22.46 26.50
CA TYR A 494 -4.64 -22.65 26.61
C TYR A 494 -4.04 -21.58 27.54
N ALA A 495 -4.36 -20.32 27.29
CA ALA A 495 -3.89 -19.22 28.11
C ALA A 495 -4.44 -19.24 29.56
N LYS A 496 -5.68 -19.71 29.77
CA LYS A 496 -6.23 -19.90 31.13
C LYS A 496 -5.49 -20.97 31.92
N ARG A 497 -5.10 -22.09 31.29
CA ARG A 497 -4.30 -23.13 31.94
C ARG A 497 -2.92 -22.62 32.34
N MET A 498 -2.29 -21.82 31.46
CA MET A 498 -1.03 -21.16 31.78
C MET A 498 -1.16 -20.24 33.02
N LEU A 499 -2.24 -19.44 33.11
CA LEU A 499 -2.52 -18.61 34.29
C LEU A 499 -2.73 -19.44 35.57
N ALA A 500 -3.29 -20.64 35.45
CA ALA A 500 -3.53 -21.54 36.57
C ALA A 500 -2.27 -22.33 37.02
N GLY A 501 -1.16 -22.23 36.28
CA GLY A 501 0.05 -23.01 36.54
C GLY A 501 -0.08 -24.50 36.18
N GLU A 502 -1.09 -24.85 35.40
CA GLU A 502 -1.29 -26.20 34.87
C GLU A 502 -0.41 -26.41 33.63
N SER A 503 0.15 -27.61 33.44
CA SER A 503 0.79 -27.98 32.18
C SER A 503 -0.24 -27.86 31.06
N ALA A 504 -0.02 -26.92 30.14
CA ALA A 504 -1.01 -26.44 29.18
C ALA A 504 -1.39 -27.48 28.12
#